data_AF-A0AAI8DIH2-F1
#
_entry.id   AF-A0AAI8DIH2-F1
#
_cell.length_a   1.000
_cell.length_b   1.000
_cell.length_c   1.000
_cell.angle_alpha   90.00
_cell.angle_beta   90.00
_cell.angle_gamma   90.00
#
_symmetry.space_group_name_H-M   'P 1'
#
loop_
_entity.id
_entity.type
_entity.pdbx_description
1 polymer ?
#
loop_
_entity_poly.entity_id
_entity_poly.type
_entity_poly.pdbx_seq_one_letter_code
_entity_poly.pdbx_strand_id
1 'polypeptide(L)'
;MYIKKSIERVSNFIEVGNEREAMMLLRDLEANVVRYDFEIMGDGFNKFAELYVSQKNRKKAIEMYQKAILYYREVGNQEKVSQVSRNFENLIL
;
A
#
# COMPACT_ATOMS: atom_id res chain seq x y z
N MET A 1 10.65 -9.97 10.72
CA MET A 1 9.19 -9.86 10.57
C MET A 1 8.84 -10.17 9.12
N TYR A 2 8.10 -11.25 8.87
CA TYR A 2 7.85 -11.80 7.52
C TYR A 2 7.21 -10.76 6.57
N ILE A 3 6.23 -10.01 7.06
CA ILE A 3 5.48 -9.03 6.25
C ILE A 3 6.34 -7.87 5.75
N LYS A 4 7.24 -7.31 6.58
CA LYS A 4 8.13 -6.21 6.15
C LYS A 4 9.00 -6.61 4.96
N LYS A 5 9.59 -7.81 4.98
CA LYS A 5 10.38 -8.34 3.86
C LYS A 5 9.52 -8.56 2.62
N SER A 6 8.29 -9.03 2.78
CA SER A 6 7.38 -9.21 1.65
C SER A 6 6.94 -7.88 1.04
N ILE A 7 6.71 -6.84 1.86
CA ILE A 7 6.44 -5.47 1.39
C ILE A 7 7.62 -4.91 0.59
N GLU A 8 8.85 -5.12 1.07
CA GLU A 8 10.05 -4.76 0.30
C GLU A 8 10.10 -5.49 -1.04
N ARG A 9 9.78 -6.78 -1.07
CA ARG A 9 9.75 -7.57 -2.30
C ARG A 9 8.66 -7.10 -3.27
N VAL A 10 7.47 -6.74 -2.78
CA VAL A 10 6.41 -6.12 -3.61
C VAL A 10 6.90 -4.78 -4.16
N SER A 11 7.54 -3.94 -3.34
CA SER A 11 8.11 -2.65 -3.78
C SER A 11 9.05 -2.85 -4.96
N ASN A 12 9.99 -3.80 -4.83
CA ASN A 12 10.96 -4.10 -5.88
C ASN A 12 10.29 -4.56 -7.18
N PHE A 13 9.25 -5.40 -7.08
CA PHE A 13 8.50 -5.83 -8.26
C PHE A 13 7.74 -4.67 -8.94
N ILE A 14 7.16 -3.76 -8.16
CA ILE A 14 6.53 -2.54 -8.69
C ILE A 14 7.58 -1.68 -9.40
N GLU A 15 8.72 -1.43 -8.75
CA GLU A 15 9.80 -0.59 -9.28
C GLU A 15 10.31 -1.07 -10.63
N VAL A 16 10.50 -2.38 -10.81
CA VAL A 16 10.94 -2.97 -12.08
C VAL A 16 9.80 -3.23 -13.08
N GLY A 17 8.56 -2.83 -12.74
CA GLY A 17 7.38 -3.01 -13.58
C GLY A 17 6.88 -4.46 -13.69
N ASN A 18 7.36 -5.37 -12.83
CA ASN A 18 6.89 -6.75 -12.77
C ASN A 18 5.58 -6.84 -11.97
N GLU A 19 4.53 -6.35 -12.62
CA GLU A 19 3.22 -6.23 -11.99
C GLU A 19 2.62 -7.58 -11.58
N ARG A 20 2.86 -8.63 -12.36
CA ARG A 20 2.29 -9.95 -12.10
C ARG A 20 2.75 -10.46 -10.73
N GLU A 21 4.06 -10.43 -10.49
CA GLU A 21 4.64 -10.90 -9.23
C GLU A 21 4.27 -9.98 -8.06
N ALA A 22 4.25 -8.66 -8.29
CA ALA A 22 3.78 -7.70 -7.28
C ALA A 22 2.37 -8.04 -6.80
N MET A 23 1.42 -8.22 -7.72
CA MET A 23 0.02 -8.49 -7.39
C MET A 23 -0.22 -9.90 -6.85
N MET A 24 0.55 -10.90 -7.29
CA MET A 24 0.48 -12.24 -6.72
C MET A 24 0.91 -12.24 -5.26
N LEU A 25 2.06 -11.66 -4.94
CA LEU A 25 2.56 -11.59 -3.58
C LEU A 25 1.69 -10.70 -2.69
N LEU A 26 1.18 -9.59 -3.23
CA LEU A 26 0.26 -8.71 -2.50
C LEU A 26 -1.03 -9.42 -2.09
N ARG A 27 -1.64 -10.20 -3.00
CA ARG A 27 -2.84 -11.00 -2.70
C ARG A 27 -2.58 -12.04 -1.62
N ASP A 28 -1.42 -12.72 -1.67
CA ASP A 28 -1.04 -13.69 -0.66
C ASP A 28 -0.84 -13.03 0.72
N LEU A 29 -0.23 -11.84 0.76
CA LEU A 29 -0.11 -11.06 1.99
C LEU A 29 -1.47 -10.67 2.56
N GLU A 30 -2.36 -10.14 1.73
CA GLU A 30 -3.70 -9.74 2.16
C GLU A 30 -4.54 -10.93 2.65
N ALA A 31 -4.33 -12.13 2.11
CA ALA A 31 -5.03 -13.34 2.54
C ALA A 31 -4.54 -13.88 3.89
N ASN A 32 -3.29 -13.61 4.26
CA ASN A 32 -2.64 -14.20 5.44
C ASN A 32 -2.31 -13.16 6.55
N VAL A 33 -2.59 -11.88 6.33
CA VAL A 33 -2.31 -10.83 7.31
C VAL A 33 -3.20 -10.96 8.53
N VAL A 34 -2.60 -10.86 9.73
CA VAL A 34 -3.31 -10.77 11.00
C VAL A 34 -3.42 -9.33 11.48
N ARG A 35 -4.42 -9.03 12.31
CA ARG A 35 -4.70 -7.66 12.79
C ARG A 35 -3.50 -6.93 13.38
N TYR A 36 -2.59 -7.66 14.05
CA TYR A 36 -1.35 -7.11 14.61
C TYR A 36 -0.45 -6.43 13.55
N ASP A 37 -0.53 -6.85 12.30
CA ASP A 37 0.31 -6.37 11.21
C ASP A 37 -0.38 -5.34 10.31
N PHE A 38 -1.63 -4.96 10.62
CA PHE A 38 -2.42 -4.06 9.78
C PHE A 38 -1.77 -2.68 9.64
N GLU A 39 -1.16 -2.17 10.70
CA GLU A 39 -0.46 -0.88 10.61
C GLU A 39 0.73 -0.94 9.64
N ILE A 40 1.48 -2.05 9.64
CA ILE A 40 2.60 -2.28 8.72
C ILE A 40 2.10 -2.47 7.29
N MET A 41 0.97 -3.14 7.10
CA MET A 41 0.33 -3.22 5.79
C MET A 41 -0.09 -1.84 5.28
N GLY A 42 -0.67 -1.00 6.16
CA GLY A 42 -0.97 0.39 5.85
C GLY A 42 0.26 1.16 5.35
N ASP A 43 1.39 1.03 6.06
CA ASP A 43 2.65 1.65 5.66
C ASP A 43 3.12 1.14 4.29
N GLY A 44 3.01 -0.17 4.05
CA GLY A 44 3.35 -0.80 2.79
C GLY A 44 2.49 -0.31 1.62
N PHE A 45 1.18 -0.26 1.80
CA PHE A 45 0.25 0.25 0.78
C PHE A 45 0.47 1.73 0.48
N ASN A 46 0.77 2.55 1.48
CA ASN A 46 1.12 3.96 1.23
C ASN A 46 2.39 4.06 0.39
N LYS A 47 3.41 3.26 0.69
CA LYS A 47 4.64 3.19 -0.10
C LYS A 47 4.37 2.74 -1.54
N PHE A 48 3.54 1.71 -1.75
CA PHE A 48 3.18 1.25 -3.10
C PHE A 48 2.46 2.33 -3.89
N ALA A 49 1.59 3.11 -3.23
CA ALA A 49 0.92 4.24 -3.86
C ALA A 49 1.92 5.28 -4.36
N GLU A 50 2.88 5.67 -3.52
CA GLU A 50 3.95 6.62 -3.88
C GLU A 50 4.81 6.12 -5.05
N LEU A 51 5.12 4.81 -5.08
CA LEU A 51 5.82 4.19 -6.21
C LEU A 51 5.01 4.34 -7.51
N TYR A 52 3.71 4.01 -7.48
CA TYR A 52 2.86 4.17 -8.66
C TYR A 52 2.64 5.64 -9.05
N VAL A 53 2.63 6.58 -8.10
CA VAL A 53 2.64 8.02 -8.40
C VAL A 53 3.88 8.39 -9.20
N SER A 54 5.06 7.94 -8.78
CA SER A 54 6.32 8.24 -9.48
C SER A 54 6.35 7.65 -10.90
N GLN A 55 5.68 6.51 -11.10
CA GLN A 55 5.49 5.87 -12.41
C GLN A 55 4.36 6.49 -13.25
N LYS A 56 3.70 7.55 -12.76
CA LYS A 56 2.51 8.17 -13.38
C LYS A 56 1.33 7.21 -13.55
N ASN A 57 1.31 6.11 -12.81
CA ASN A 57 0.22 5.14 -12.80
C ASN A 57 -0.85 5.55 -11.78
N ARG A 58 -1.60 6.62 -12.12
CA ARG A 58 -2.61 7.22 -11.24
C ARG A 58 -3.64 6.21 -10.74
N LYS A 59 -4.09 5.30 -11.62
CA LYS A 59 -5.10 4.29 -11.27
C LYS A 59 -4.64 3.40 -10.12
N LYS A 60 -3.42 2.86 -10.18
CA LYS A 60 -2.92 1.99 -9.12
C LYS A 60 -2.53 2.74 -7.87
N ALA A 61 -1.98 3.95 -8.02
CA ALA A 61 -1.72 4.79 -6.87
C ALA A 61 -3.00 5.05 -6.05
N ILE A 62 -4.12 5.33 -6.72
CA ILE A 62 -5.45 5.44 -6.08
C ILE A 62 -5.83 4.14 -5.36
N GLU A 63 -5.74 2.99 -6.03
CA GLU A 63 -6.07 1.69 -5.43
C GLU A 63 -5.23 1.40 -4.17
N MET A 64 -3.93 1.71 -4.21
CA MET A 64 -3.02 1.50 -3.09
C MET A 64 -3.29 2.48 -1.95
N TYR A 65 -3.55 3.76 -2.22
CA TYR A 65 -3.91 4.73 -1.18
C TYR A 65 -5.21 4.33 -0.46
N GLN A 66 -6.22 3.87 -1.20
CA GLN A 66 -7.47 3.40 -0.61
C GLN A 66 -7.25 2.22 0.34
N LYS A 67 -6.37 1.27 -0.03
CA LYS A 67 -6.01 0.16 0.85
C LYS A 67 -5.24 0.62 2.08
N ALA A 68 -4.28 1.54 1.95
CA ALA A 68 -3.57 2.11 3.09
C ALA A 68 -4.54 2.75 4.10
N ILE A 69 -5.48 3.56 3.61
CA ILE A 69 -6.53 4.19 4.43
C ILE A 69 -7.37 3.15 5.16
N LEU A 70 -7.77 2.07 4.47
CA LEU A 70 -8.54 0.98 5.08
C LEU A 70 -7.77 0.35 6.26
N TYR A 71 -6.52 -0.04 6.05
CA TYR A 71 -5.70 -0.66 7.10
C TYR A 71 -5.49 0.25 8.31
N TYR A 72 -5.23 1.54 8.09
CA TYR A 72 -5.10 2.49 9.21
C TYR A 72 -6.41 2.72 9.95
N ARG A 73 -7.56 2.69 9.27
CA ARG A 73 -8.89 2.76 9.92
C ARG A 73 -9.14 1.57 10.82
N GLU A 74 -8.80 0.35 10.38
CA GLU A 74 -9.00 -0.89 11.15
C GLU A 74 -8.21 -0.94 12.48
N VAL A 75 -7.09 -0.21 12.54
CA VAL A 75 -6.29 -0.05 13.78
C VAL A 75 -6.59 1.25 14.52
N GLY A 76 -7.50 2.10 14.00
CA GLY A 76 -7.88 3.37 14.61
C GLY A 76 -6.83 4.49 14.50
N ASN A 77 -5.84 4.36 13.61
CA ASN A 77 -4.78 5.36 13.43
C ASN A 77 -5.26 6.54 12.56
N GLN A 78 -5.98 7.48 13.18
CA GLN A 78 -6.58 8.63 12.49
C GLN A 78 -5.54 9.62 11.92
N GLU A 79 -4.35 9.71 12.52
CA GLU A 79 -3.26 10.54 12.04
C GLU A 79 -2.80 10.06 10.66
N LYS A 80 -2.48 8.77 10.54
CA LYS A 80 -2.07 8.18 9.25
C LYS A 80 -3.20 8.20 8.23
N VAL A 81 -4.45 7.98 8.64
CA VAL A 81 -5.61 8.16 7.75
C VAL A 81 -5.63 9.58 7.16
N SER A 82 -5.48 10.59 8.00
CA SER A 82 -5.50 12.00 7.58
C SER A 82 -4.32 12.36 6.67
N GLN A 83 -3.12 11.83 6.96
CA GLN A 83 -1.95 12.01 6.11
C GLN A 83 -2.15 11.41 4.73
N VAL A 84 -2.57 10.13 4.67
CA VAL A 84 -2.72 9.43 3.39
C VAL A 84 -3.91 9.96 2.59
N SER A 85 -4.98 10.40 3.25
CA SER A 85 -6.13 10.99 2.57
C SER A 85 -5.76 12.29 1.86
N ARG A 86 -4.89 13.13 2.44
CA ARG A 86 -4.36 14.33 1.77
C ARG A 86 -3.58 13.98 0.50
N ASN A 87 -2.73 12.96 0.56
CA ASN A 87 -1.98 12.51 -0.62
C ASN A 87 -2.90 11.96 -1.72
N PHE A 88 -3.90 11.18 -1.31
CA PHE A 88 -4.94 10.65 -2.20
C PHE A 88 -5.75 11.77 -2.87
N GLU A 89 -6.24 12.74 -2.11
CA GLU A 89 -7.00 13.91 -2.59
C GLU A 89 -6.19 14.72 -3.60
N ASN A 90 -4.93 15.03 -3.26
CA ASN A 90 -4.01 15.73 -4.17
C ASN A 90 -3.77 14.98 -5.48
N LEU A 91 -3.87 13.64 -5.47
CA LEU A 91 -3.70 12.83 -6.66
C LEU A 91 -4.95 12.84 -7.55
N ILE A 92 -6.16 12.96 -6.98
CA ILE A 92 -7.44 12.84 -7.73
C ILE A 92 -8.03 14.18 -8.17
N LEU A 93 -7.65 15.28 -7.52
CA LEU A 93 -7.92 16.64 -7.98
C LEU A 93 -7.07 16.98 -9.21
#